data_AF-A0A9P1GWD0-F1
#
_entry.id   AF-A0A9P1GWD0-F1
#
_cell.length_a   1.000
_cell.length_b   1.000
_cell.length_c   1.000
_cell.angle_alpha   90.00
_cell.angle_beta   90.00
_cell.angle_gamma   90.00
#
_symmetry.space_group_name_H-M   'P 1'
#
loop_
_entity.id
_entity.type
_entity.pdbx_description
1 polymer ?
#
loop_
_entity_poly.entity_id
_entity_poly.type
_entity_poly.pdbx_seq_one_letter_code
_entity_poly.pdbx_strand_id
1 'polypeptide(L)'
;MVNKILLATAVADILFLITGAAQLAFALIVKNVMNEESVEGMQAARNLLYQSWLKLSGILITVCGLFTLCIAQPPAVQDLMQTAFECCGYFNSTSPAFVTNPSCPSPAAAALMRGCSAPVGSFANIFIDDVFTAVFGMVGVDALLILCIACLLKDRKERERYRHIDEKTGYTGI
;
A
#
# COMPACT_ATOMS: atom_id res chain seq x y z
N MET A 1 -13.41 -40.54 8.87
CA MET A 1 -14.37 -39.44 9.07
C MET A 1 -13.61 -38.13 9.02
N VAL A 2 -13.74 -37.35 7.94
CA VAL A 2 -13.12 -36.02 7.88
C VAL A 2 -13.74 -35.19 9.00
N ASN A 3 -12.93 -34.82 9.98
CA ASN A 3 -13.41 -34.10 11.15
C ASN A 3 -13.73 -32.66 10.73
N LYS A 4 -14.81 -32.06 11.24
CA LYS A 4 -15.17 -30.65 10.95
C LYS A 4 -14.01 -29.68 11.18
N ILE A 5 -13.12 -30.04 12.11
CA ILE A 5 -11.89 -29.32 12.44
C ILE A 5 -10.88 -29.38 11.28
N LEU A 6 -10.69 -30.54 10.64
CA LEU A 6 -9.78 -30.68 9.50
C LEU A 6 -10.26 -29.83 8.31
N LEU A 7 -11.58 -29.79 8.10
CA LEU A 7 -12.19 -28.93 7.09
C LEU A 7 -11.97 -27.44 7.41
N ALA A 8 -12.14 -27.02 8.67
CA ALA A 8 -11.94 -25.64 9.08
C ALA A 8 -10.48 -25.18 8.89
N THR A 9 -9.50 -26.01 9.24
CA THR A 9 -8.08 -25.71 9.00
C THR A 9 -7.76 -25.64 7.50
N ALA A 10 -8.24 -26.60 6.71
CA ALA A 10 -8.04 -26.58 5.26
C ALA A 10 -8.64 -25.33 4.60
N VAL A 11 -9.82 -24.88 5.04
CA VAL A 11 -10.44 -23.64 4.56
C VAL A 11 -9.60 -22.42 4.94
N ALA A 12 -9.10 -22.36 6.18
CA ALA A 12 -8.25 -21.25 6.63
C ALA A 12 -6.93 -21.17 5.84
N ASP A 13 -6.28 -22.31 5.58
CA ASP A 13 -5.05 -22.38 4.79
C ASP A 13 -5.27 -21.92 3.34
N ILE A 14 -6.40 -22.31 2.72
CA ILE A 14 -6.78 -21.83 1.38
C ILE A 14 -7.01 -20.31 1.41
N LEU A 15 -7.71 -19.80 2.43
CA LEU A 15 -8.00 -18.37 2.55
C LEU A 15 -6.71 -17.55 2.69
N PHE A 16 -5.77 -18.03 3.50
CA PHE A 16 -4.44 -17.43 3.66
C PHE A 16 -3.60 -17.47 2.37
N LEU A 17 -3.68 -18.56 1.60
CA LEU A 17 -3.03 -18.64 0.29
C LEU A 17 -3.61 -17.64 -0.71
N ILE A 18 -4.94 -17.47 -0.71
CA ILE A 18 -5.62 -16.51 -1.59
C ILE A 18 -5.25 -15.08 -1.23
N THR A 19 -5.22 -14.72 0.06
CA THR A 19 -4.82 -13.38 0.50
C THR A 19 -3.36 -13.08 0.14
N GLY A 20 -2.45 -14.03 0.37
CA GLY A 20 -1.05 -13.90 -0.06
C GLY A 20 -0.89 -13.76 -1.58
N ALA A 21 -1.64 -14.53 -2.37
CA ALA A 21 -1.63 -14.41 -3.83
C ALA A 21 -2.17 -13.05 -4.30
N ALA A 22 -3.21 -12.53 -3.64
CA ALA A 22 -3.77 -11.21 -3.94
C ALA A 22 -2.77 -10.08 -3.61
N GLN A 23 -2.06 -10.18 -2.49
CA GLN A 23 -0.99 -9.22 -2.13
C GLN A 23 0.16 -9.24 -3.14
N LEU A 24 0.58 -10.44 -3.57
CA LEU A 24 1.63 -10.58 -4.59
C LEU A 24 1.17 -10.07 -5.96
N ALA A 25 -0.07 -10.34 -6.35
CA ALA A 25 -0.66 -9.79 -7.57
C ALA A 25 -0.70 -8.26 -7.53
N PHE A 26 -1.12 -7.65 -6.42
CA PHE A 26 -1.09 -6.20 -6.24
C PHE A 26 0.34 -5.65 -6.38
N ALA A 27 1.33 -6.27 -5.73
CA ALA A 27 2.73 -5.85 -5.84
C ALA A 27 3.26 -5.94 -7.28
N LEU A 28 2.89 -6.98 -8.04
CA LEU A 28 3.26 -7.13 -9.44
C LEU A 28 2.57 -6.11 -10.35
N ILE A 29 1.27 -5.86 -10.15
CA ILE A 29 0.52 -4.85 -10.90
C ILE A 29 1.12 -3.47 -10.67
N VAL A 30 1.37 -3.09 -9.41
CA VAL A 30 2.00 -1.81 -9.07
C VAL A 30 3.37 -1.69 -9.72
N LYS A 31 4.19 -2.74 -9.67
CA LYS A 31 5.51 -2.76 -10.31
C LYS A 31 5.43 -2.62 -11.84
N ASN A 32 4.40 -3.18 -12.46
CA ASN A 32 4.17 -3.06 -13.89
C ASN A 32 3.76 -1.63 -14.27
N VAL A 33 2.80 -1.06 -13.53
CA VAL A 33 2.30 0.31 -13.74
C VAL A 33 3.38 1.37 -13.49
N MET A 34 4.30 1.12 -12.54
CA MET A 34 5.43 2.01 -12.28
C MET A 34 6.40 2.17 -13.46
N ASN A 35 6.50 1.18 -14.35
CA ASN A 35 7.42 1.19 -15.49
C ASN A 35 6.77 1.68 -16.79
N GLU A 36 5.48 1.99 -16.76
CA GLU A 36 4.74 2.48 -17.91
C GLU A 36 4.97 4.00 -18.09
N GLU A 37 5.17 4.45 -19.33
CA GLU A 37 5.41 5.86 -19.64
C GLU A 37 4.12 6.66 -19.37
N SER A 38 4.20 7.66 -18.49
CA SER A 38 3.02 8.39 -18.02
C SER A 38 2.51 9.36 -19.08
N VAL A 39 1.29 9.12 -19.57
CA VAL A 39 0.59 10.02 -20.52
C VAL A 39 -0.26 11.08 -19.79
N GLU A 40 -0.63 10.83 -18.54
CA GLU A 40 -1.44 11.72 -17.70
C GLU A 40 -0.71 12.13 -16.40
N GLY A 41 -0.82 13.40 -15.99
CA GLY A 41 -0.10 13.91 -14.82
C GLY A 41 -0.53 13.33 -13.47
N MET A 42 -1.79 12.91 -13.33
CA MET A 42 -2.25 12.18 -12.14
C MET A 42 -1.61 10.78 -12.06
N GLN A 43 -1.41 10.11 -13.20
CA GLN A 43 -0.71 8.82 -13.23
C GLN A 43 0.77 8.98 -12.92
N ALA A 44 1.40 10.06 -13.42
CA ALA A 44 2.77 10.40 -13.06
C ALA A 44 2.89 10.60 -11.54
N ALA A 45 2.01 11.41 -10.94
CA ALA A 45 1.98 11.61 -9.48
C ALA A 45 1.80 10.29 -8.71
N ARG A 46 0.94 9.39 -9.19
CA ARG A 46 0.77 8.05 -8.60
C ARG A 46 2.04 7.19 -8.71
N ASN A 47 2.68 7.14 -9.87
CA ASN A 47 3.92 6.38 -10.11
C ASN A 47 5.06 6.89 -9.22
N LEU A 48 5.12 8.20 -9.05
CA LEU A 48 6.02 8.87 -8.13
C LEU A 48 5.77 8.50 -6.67
N LEU A 49 4.51 8.48 -6.24
CA LEU A 49 4.15 8.02 -4.89
C LEU A 49 4.57 6.56 -4.67
N TYR A 50 4.37 5.69 -5.65
CA TYR A 50 4.83 4.29 -5.56
C TYR A 50 6.37 4.18 -5.49
N GLN A 51 7.12 4.95 -6.28
CA GLN A 51 8.58 4.99 -6.19
C GLN A 51 9.07 5.51 -4.83
N SER A 52 8.38 6.51 -4.29
CA SER A 52 8.70 7.09 -2.99
C SER A 52 8.49 6.08 -1.86
N TRP A 53 7.41 5.28 -1.93
CA TRP A 53 7.10 4.23 -0.97
C TRP A 53 8.19 3.13 -0.93
N LEU A 54 8.71 2.73 -2.09
CA LEU A 54 9.76 1.71 -2.19
C LEU A 54 11.12 2.19 -1.65
N LYS A 55 11.37 3.50 -1.64
CA LYS A 55 12.62 4.11 -1.15
C LYS A 55 12.57 4.56 0.31
N LEU A 56 11.40 4.62 0.94
CA LEU A 56 11.22 5.16 2.29
C LEU A 56 10.53 4.16 3.22
N SER A 57 11.27 3.12 3.60
CA SER A 57 11.08 2.47 4.90
C SER A 57 11.51 3.44 6.01
N GLY A 58 10.59 4.31 6.46
CA GLY A 58 10.77 5.13 7.68
C GLY A 58 10.32 6.59 7.55
N ILE A 59 9.28 6.93 8.34
CA ILE A 59 8.87 8.18 9.05
C ILE A 59 9.26 9.60 8.54
N LEU A 60 10.19 9.80 7.60
CA LEU A 60 10.62 11.14 7.17
C LEU A 60 9.85 11.65 5.93
N ILE A 61 8.52 11.53 5.90
CA ILE A 61 7.74 12.06 4.79
C ILE A 61 6.46 12.64 5.32
N THR A 62 6.37 13.96 5.27
CA THR A 62 5.05 14.59 5.11
C THR A 62 5.15 15.93 4.39
N VAL A 63 6.35 16.54 4.34
CA VAL A 63 6.60 17.74 3.51
C VAL A 63 7.95 17.68 2.77
N CYS A 64 8.99 17.12 3.38
CA CYS A 64 10.34 17.11 2.80
C CYS A 64 10.48 16.14 1.60
N GLY A 65 9.80 14.99 1.65
CA GLY A 65 9.86 13.97 0.59
C GLY A 65 9.19 14.39 -0.72
N LEU A 66 8.08 15.12 -0.66
CA LEU A 66 7.38 15.64 -1.85
C LEU A 66 8.18 16.75 -2.54
N PHE A 67 8.84 17.61 -1.75
CA PHE A 67 9.71 18.67 -2.27
C PHE A 67 10.92 18.08 -3.01
N THR A 68 11.61 17.12 -2.39
CA THR A 68 12.74 16.44 -3.04
C THR A 68 12.30 15.61 -4.24
N LEU A 69 11.12 14.99 -4.20
CA LEU A 69 10.57 14.30 -5.35
C LEU A 69 10.34 15.26 -6.52
N CYS A 70 9.61 16.36 -6.30
CA CYS A 70 9.24 17.28 -7.36
C CYS A 70 10.47 17.88 -8.05
N ILE A 71 11.53 18.20 -7.29
CA ILE A 71 12.76 18.80 -7.84
C ILE A 71 13.66 17.75 -8.49
N ALA A 72 13.67 16.51 -7.99
CA ALA A 72 14.51 15.43 -8.55
C ALA A 72 13.91 14.78 -9.80
N GLN A 73 12.65 15.07 -10.15
CA GLN A 73 12.00 14.52 -11.33
C GLN A 73 12.43 15.20 -12.64
N PRO A 74 12.42 14.47 -13.77
CA PRO A 74 12.71 15.05 -15.07
C PRO A 74 11.66 16.10 -15.47
N PRO A 75 12.03 17.10 -16.29
CA PRO A 75 11.18 18.25 -16.63
C PRO A 75 9.86 17.85 -17.32
N ALA A 76 9.85 16.75 -18.08
CA ALA A 76 8.63 16.22 -18.71
C ALA A 76 7.57 15.83 -17.66
N VAL A 77 7.98 15.21 -16.55
CA VAL A 77 7.07 14.80 -15.48
C VAL A 77 6.55 16.02 -14.71
N GLN A 78 7.39 17.06 -14.57
CA GLN A 78 6.99 18.32 -13.94
C GLN A 78 5.93 19.06 -14.77
N ASP A 79 6.06 19.10 -16.10
CA ASP A 79 5.05 19.69 -17.00
C ASP A 79 3.70 18.96 -16.88
N LEU A 80 3.71 17.63 -16.97
CA LEU A 80 2.49 16.84 -16.83
C LEU A 80 1.81 17.10 -15.48
N MET A 81 2.57 17.21 -14.39
CA MET A 81 2.02 17.49 -13.06
C MET A 81 1.42 18.89 -12.97
N GLN A 82 2.07 19.91 -13.53
CA GLN A 82 1.56 21.29 -13.56
C GLN A 82 0.27 21.40 -14.36
N THR A 83 0.20 20.71 -15.50
CA THR A 83 -0.98 20.72 -16.38
C THR A 83 -2.14 19.94 -15.75
N ALA A 84 -1.89 18.81 -15.08
CA ALA A 84 -2.94 17.99 -14.48
C ALA A 84 -3.54 18.58 -13.19
N PHE A 85 -2.74 19.28 -12.38
CA PHE A 85 -3.19 19.88 -11.12
C PHE A 85 -3.43 21.40 -11.20
N GLU A 86 -3.33 21.98 -12.40
CA GLU A 86 -3.48 23.42 -12.67
C GLU A 86 -2.72 24.31 -11.67
N CYS A 87 -1.44 23.98 -11.46
CA CYS A 87 -0.62 24.59 -10.42
C CYS A 87 0.77 24.96 -10.94
N CYS A 88 1.37 26.01 -10.36
CA CYS A 88 2.68 26.51 -10.77
C CYS A 88 3.67 26.54 -9.59
N GLY A 89 4.82 25.88 -9.74
CA GLY A 89 5.83 25.78 -8.69
C GLY A 89 5.40 24.93 -7.49
N TYR A 90 6.33 24.65 -6.57
CA TYR A 90 6.04 23.78 -5.43
C TYR A 90 5.35 24.54 -4.27
N PHE A 91 6.03 25.54 -3.68
CA PHE A 91 5.47 26.40 -2.63
C PHE A 91 5.04 27.77 -3.16
N ASN A 92 5.83 28.34 -4.07
CA ASN A 92 5.57 29.63 -4.71
C ASN A 92 6.33 29.70 -6.05
N SER A 93 6.04 30.73 -6.87
CA SER A 93 6.71 31.04 -8.15
C SER A 93 8.23 31.25 -8.05
N THR A 94 8.74 31.48 -6.83
CA THR A 94 10.15 31.76 -6.53
C THR A 94 10.93 30.59 -5.92
N SER A 95 10.31 29.42 -5.73
CA SER A 95 10.94 28.19 -5.20
C SER A 95 10.88 27.05 -6.23
N PRO A 96 11.96 26.27 -6.43
CA PRO A 96 12.72 26.15 -7.69
C PRO A 96 12.06 25.32 -8.81
N ALA A 97 12.55 25.57 -10.04
CA ALA A 97 12.31 24.93 -11.35
C ALA A 97 10.85 24.57 -11.68
N PHE A 98 10.01 25.58 -11.91
CA PHE A 98 8.79 25.36 -12.69
C PHE A 98 9.15 25.34 -14.17
N VAL A 99 8.70 24.31 -14.89
CA VAL A 99 8.77 24.28 -16.36
C VAL A 99 7.79 25.32 -16.92
N THR A 100 8.19 26.04 -17.96
CA THR A 100 7.32 27.03 -18.61
C THR A 100 6.43 26.32 -19.61
N ASN A 101 5.13 26.37 -19.37
CA ASN A 101 4.09 25.64 -20.10
C ASN A 101 2.93 26.58 -20.40
N PRO A 102 1.98 26.23 -21.28
CA PRO A 102 0.83 27.10 -21.59
C PRO A 102 0.02 27.50 -20.34
N SER A 103 -0.01 26.66 -19.30
CA SER A 103 -0.65 26.96 -18.00
C SER A 103 0.17 27.90 -17.11
N CYS A 104 1.51 27.89 -17.24
CA CYS A 104 2.44 28.72 -16.46
C CYS A 104 3.45 29.39 -17.42
N PRO A 105 3.02 30.38 -18.23
CA PRO A 105 3.85 30.93 -19.31
C PRO A 105 4.94 31.88 -18.80
N SER A 106 4.73 32.49 -17.62
CA SER A 106 5.68 33.44 -17.05
C SER A 106 5.67 33.37 -15.51
N PRO A 107 6.76 33.80 -14.85
CA PRO A 107 6.81 33.90 -13.39
C PRO A 107 5.73 34.82 -12.81
N ALA A 108 5.26 35.81 -13.59
CA ALA A 108 4.21 36.73 -13.18
C ALA A 108 2.82 36.08 -13.23
N ALA A 109 2.54 35.25 -14.24
CA ALA A 109 1.30 34.48 -14.32
C ALA A 109 1.28 33.34 -13.27
N ALA A 110 2.43 32.72 -13.03
CA ALA A 110 2.59 31.69 -12.00
C ALA A 110 2.32 32.23 -10.58
N ALA A 111 2.58 33.53 -10.32
CA ALA A 111 2.35 34.14 -9.01
C ALA A 111 0.87 34.32 -8.66
N LEU A 112 -0.02 34.26 -9.66
CA LEU A 112 -1.47 34.31 -9.47
C LEU A 112 -2.07 32.92 -9.22
N MET A 113 -1.34 31.87 -9.59
CA MET A 113 -1.77 30.48 -9.41
C MET A 113 -1.33 29.94 -8.05
N ARG A 114 -2.04 28.93 -7.54
CA ARG A 114 -1.65 28.23 -6.31
C ARG A 114 -0.45 27.32 -6.58
N GLY A 115 0.40 27.16 -5.56
CA GLY A 115 1.49 26.19 -5.59
C GLY A 115 0.98 24.75 -5.61
N CYS A 116 1.73 23.85 -6.24
CA CYS A 116 1.36 22.44 -6.39
C CYS A 116 1.36 21.65 -5.07
N SER A 117 1.98 22.13 -3.99
CA SER A 117 2.08 21.38 -2.72
C SER A 117 0.73 21.02 -2.10
N ALA A 118 -0.27 21.91 -2.17
CA ALA A 118 -1.60 21.67 -1.62
C ALA A 118 -2.41 20.62 -2.40
N PRO A 119 -2.63 20.76 -3.74
CA PRO A 119 -3.38 19.76 -4.50
C PRO A 119 -2.68 18.41 -4.56
N VAL A 120 -1.36 18.39 -4.72
CA VAL A 120 -0.57 17.14 -4.72
C VAL A 120 -0.59 16.49 -3.34
N GLY A 121 -0.50 17.28 -2.26
CA GLY A 121 -0.59 16.77 -0.90
C GLY A 121 -1.95 16.15 -0.58
N SER A 122 -3.05 16.79 -1.02
CA SER A 122 -4.40 16.24 -0.84
C SER A 122 -4.59 14.92 -1.61
N PHE A 123 -4.12 14.86 -2.85
CA PHE A 123 -4.16 13.63 -3.64
C PHE A 123 -3.34 12.51 -2.99
N ALA A 124 -2.13 12.83 -2.54
CA ALA A 124 -1.24 11.90 -1.87
C ALA A 124 -1.87 11.34 -0.58
N ASN A 125 -2.46 12.18 0.26
CA ASN A 125 -3.10 11.73 1.50
C ASN A 125 -4.24 10.73 1.24
N ILE A 126 -5.18 11.07 0.34
CA ILE A 126 -6.31 10.19 -0.01
C ILE A 126 -5.79 8.85 -0.55
N PHE A 127 -4.85 8.91 -1.49
CA PHE A 127 -4.29 7.72 -2.11
C PHE A 127 -3.55 6.83 -1.10
N ILE A 128 -2.77 7.44 -0.21
CA ILE A 128 -2.02 6.75 0.83
C ILE A 128 -2.98 6.10 1.84
N ASP A 129 -4.05 6.78 2.24
CA ASP A 129 -5.05 6.26 3.17
C ASP A 129 -5.78 5.04 2.61
N ASP A 130 -6.17 5.06 1.33
CA ASP A 130 -6.82 3.92 0.66
C ASP A 130 -5.88 2.71 0.59
N VAL A 131 -4.62 2.92 0.18
CA VAL A 131 -3.63 1.84 0.08
C VAL A 131 -3.30 1.27 1.45
N PHE A 132 -3.08 2.11 2.47
CA PHE A 132 -2.79 1.63 3.82
C PHE A 132 -3.98 0.89 4.42
N THR A 133 -5.20 1.38 4.24
CA THR A 133 -6.40 0.70 4.72
C THR A 133 -6.56 -0.68 4.08
N ALA A 134 -6.32 -0.80 2.77
CA ALA A 134 -6.40 -2.07 2.07
C ALA A 134 -5.30 -3.06 2.52
N VAL A 135 -4.04 -2.62 2.56
CA VAL A 135 -2.89 -3.49 2.88
C VAL A 135 -2.87 -3.88 4.36
N PHE A 136 -3.02 -2.92 5.29
CA PHE A 136 -3.09 -3.25 6.72
C PHE A 136 -4.37 -4.02 7.08
N GLY A 137 -5.49 -3.75 6.38
CA GLY A 137 -6.71 -4.53 6.53
C GLY A 137 -6.51 -6.00 6.17
N MET A 138 -5.85 -6.30 5.03
CA MET A 138 -5.52 -7.67 4.65
C MET A 138 -4.60 -8.35 5.67
N VAL A 139 -3.52 -7.68 6.11
CA VAL A 139 -2.60 -8.22 7.13
C VAL A 139 -3.34 -8.47 8.46
N GLY A 140 -4.30 -7.63 8.81
CA GLY A 140 -5.15 -7.82 10.00
C GLY A 140 -6.00 -9.09 9.92
N VAL A 141 -6.60 -9.37 8.76
CA VAL A 141 -7.35 -10.61 8.52
C VAL A 141 -6.43 -11.83 8.59
N ASP A 142 -5.23 -11.75 8.00
CA ASP A 142 -4.23 -12.81 8.04
C ASP A 142 -3.80 -13.13 9.48
N ALA A 143 -3.56 -12.09 10.30
CA ALA A 143 -3.20 -12.25 11.71
C ALA A 143 -4.32 -12.93 12.52
N LEU A 144 -5.58 -12.58 12.26
CA LEU A 144 -6.73 -13.24 12.88
C LEU A 144 -6.85 -14.72 12.47
N LEU A 145 -6.63 -15.04 11.19
CA LEU A 145 -6.65 -16.43 10.71
C LEU A 145 -5.55 -17.26 11.38
N ILE A 146 -4.34 -16.72 11.50
CA ILE A 146 -3.22 -17.40 12.20
C ILE A 146 -3.60 -17.66 13.66
N LEU A 147 -4.21 -16.70 14.35
CA LEU A 147 -4.68 -16.88 15.72
C LEU A 147 -5.74 -17.98 15.82
N CYS A 148 -6.71 -18.01 14.91
CA CYS A 148 -7.73 -19.06 14.84
C CYS A 148 -7.10 -20.45 14.64
N ILE A 149 -6.11 -20.57 13.75
CA ILE A 149 -5.37 -21.82 13.53
C ILE A 149 -4.63 -22.23 14.81
N ALA A 150 -3.96 -21.30 15.49
CA ALA A 150 -3.24 -21.58 16.73
C ALA A 150 -4.18 -22.11 17.84
N CYS A 151 -5.38 -21.53 17.98
CA CYS A 151 -6.41 -22.02 18.89
C CYS A 151 -6.84 -23.47 18.56
N LEU A 152 -7.07 -23.77 17.28
CA LEU A 152 -7.44 -25.13 16.84
C LEU A 152 -6.32 -26.16 17.08
N LEU A 153 -5.06 -25.78 16.84
CA LEU A 153 -3.92 -26.65 17.09
C LEU A 153 -3.73 -26.93 18.58
N LYS A 154 -3.98 -25.93 19.44
CA LYS A 154 -3.98 -26.11 20.90
C LYS A 154 -5.04 -27.12 21.33
N ASP A 155 -6.28 -26.97 20.85
CA ASP A 155 -7.38 -27.90 21.15
C ASP A 155 -7.07 -29.34 20.72
N ARG A 156 -6.45 -29.53 19.54
CA ARG A 156 -6.02 -30.86 19.08
C ARG A 156 -4.98 -31.47 20.01
N LYS A 157 -3.98 -30.69 20.41
CA LYS A 157 -2.93 -31.14 21.33
C LYS A 157 -3.49 -31.51 22.71
N GLU A 158 -4.50 -30.78 23.18
CA GLU A 158 -5.20 -31.11 24.43
C GLU A 158 -5.99 -32.42 24.30
N ARG A 159 -6.74 -32.64 23.21
CA ARG A 159 -7.46 -33.90 22.96
C ARG A 159 -6.54 -35.12 22.87
N GLU A 160 -5.40 -34.99 22.19
CA GLU A 160 -4.40 -36.07 22.10
C GLU A 160 -3.78 -36.38 23.46
N ARG A 161 -3.52 -35.34 24.27
CA ARG A 161 -3.06 -35.52 25.65
C ARG A 161 -4.09 -36.30 26.49
N TYR A 162 -5.39 -35.99 26.36
CA TYR A 162 -6.43 -36.73 27.08
C TYR A 162 -6.49 -38.20 26.65
N ARG A 163 -6.35 -38.51 25.36
CA ARG A 163 -6.29 -39.90 24.87
C ARG A 163 -5.14 -40.69 25.50
N HIS A 164 -3.96 -40.09 25.63
CA HIS A 164 -2.82 -40.73 26.29
C HIS A 164 -2.99 -40.92 27.80
N ILE A 165 -3.86 -40.12 28.45
CA ILE A 165 -4.21 -40.31 29.86
C ILE A 165 -5.19 -41.50 29.99
N ASP A 166 -6.18 -41.60 29.11
CA ASP A 166 -7.12 -42.74 29.11
C ASP A 166 -6.40 -44.07 28.86
N GLU A 167 -5.46 -44.11 27.90
CA GLU A 167 -4.61 -45.29 27.62
C GLU A 167 -3.82 -45.74 28.86
N LYS A 168 -3.33 -44.81 29.67
CA LYS A 168 -2.55 -45.11 30.90
C LYS A 168 -3.42 -45.55 32.06
N THR A 169 -4.69 -45.12 32.11
CA THR A 169 -5.59 -45.38 33.24
C THR A 169 -6.34 -46.71 33.09
N GLY A 170 -6.08 -47.47 32.02
CA GLY A 170 -6.64 -48.81 31.81
C GLY A 170 -8.13 -48.80 31.45
N TYR A 171 -8.69 -47.66 31.05
CA TYR A 171 -10.06 -47.58 30.53
C TYR A 171 -10.09 -48.11 29.08
N THR A 172 -10.27 -49.41 28.92
CA THR A 172 -10.65 -50.04 27.66
C THR A 172 -12.18 -50.11 27.56
N GLY A 173 -12.78 -48.98 27.23
CA GLY A 173 -14.22 -48.86 26.96
C GLY A 173 -14.55 -47.38 27.00
N ILE A 174 -14.82 -46.70 25.89
CA ILE A 174 -15.73 -47.02 24.78
C ILE A 174 -15.23 -46.29 23.52
#